data_AF-A0A1V6FZA4-F1
#
_entry.id   AF-A0A1V6FZA4-F1
#
_cell.length_a   1.000
_cell.length_b   1.000
_cell.length_c   1.000
_cell.angle_alpha   90.00
_cell.angle_beta   90.00
_cell.angle_gamma   90.00
#
_symmetry.space_group_name_H-M   'P 1'
#
loop_
_entity.id
_entity.type
_entity.pdbx_description
1 polymer ?
#
loop_
_entity_poly.entity_id
_entity_poly.type
_entity_poly.pdbx_seq_one_letter_code
_entity_poly.pdbx_strand_id
1 'polypeptide(L)'
;MDETRRTLQCVYVDVSAGTGECNATLVATDGRRLCCCNSLSLPVDDEHGVMIPVTKFLLWNGLAEDVMLGVSKTKAGGRVCVRSGPWTYRLKAVDGQYPNWRQVVPVKDGMAHTLTFTDADAEAMAKILPALPGKEAVGLEGGDGGITLRGQDGGRQVRVPLTAGSAYAGSGCSVVVNRQYLLQALNAGFRNFMFADGHSPLLSDDGKGAKHVLMPLRVDGHAKPQPAAATDAAQAQTTANTATENTNPPEAIAPQPEQQQEKPMKQEQSAAPQPEQTALERLQAAYDTAKARVRDAQSALADVAAAIRDAVKEERKRSEEVAAVRAGLAKLQSIKV
;
A
#
# COMPACT_ATOMS: atom_id res chain seq x y z
N MET A 1 -2.52 -10.17 5.11
CA MET A 1 -2.33 -10.61 3.72
C MET A 1 -3.69 -11.16 3.28
N ASP A 2 -4.31 -10.57 2.26
CA ASP A 2 -5.64 -10.99 1.77
C ASP A 2 -5.49 -12.18 0.80
N GLU A 3 -5.79 -13.39 1.26
CA GLU A 3 -5.61 -14.64 0.51
C GLU A 3 -6.47 -14.75 -0.76
N THR A 4 -7.46 -13.87 -0.93
CA THR A 4 -8.41 -13.92 -2.06
C THR A 4 -7.81 -13.38 -3.37
N ARG A 5 -6.69 -12.64 -3.32
CA ARG A 5 -6.03 -12.04 -4.51
C ARG A 5 -4.59 -12.52 -4.67
N ARG A 6 -4.40 -13.83 -4.83
CA ARG A 6 -3.05 -14.44 -4.98
C ARG A 6 -2.20 -13.83 -6.09
N THR A 7 -2.82 -13.37 -7.19
CA THR A 7 -2.12 -12.71 -8.30
C THR A 7 -1.62 -11.31 -7.97
N LEU A 8 -2.12 -10.65 -6.92
CA LEU A 8 -1.58 -9.37 -6.44
C LEU A 8 -0.54 -9.55 -5.31
N GLN A 9 -0.36 -10.78 -4.83
CA GLN A 9 0.67 -11.14 -3.84
C GLN A 9 1.96 -11.64 -4.50
N CYS A 10 2.23 -11.17 -5.71
CA CYS A 10 3.41 -11.53 -6.48
C CYS A 10 4.06 -10.30 -7.11
N VAL A 11 5.34 -10.45 -7.46
CA VAL A 11 6.02 -9.58 -8.41
C VAL A 11 5.85 -10.23 -9.78
N TYR A 12 5.25 -9.52 -10.72
CA TYR A 12 5.11 -9.94 -12.10
C TYR A 12 6.33 -9.51 -12.90
N VAL A 13 6.93 -10.46 -13.60
CA VAL A 13 8.01 -10.24 -14.56
C VAL A 13 7.36 -10.16 -15.93
N ASP A 14 7.20 -8.94 -16.43
CA ASP A 14 6.64 -8.66 -17.74
C ASP A 14 7.77 -8.59 -18.78
N VAL A 15 7.77 -9.52 -19.74
CA VAL A 15 8.77 -9.54 -20.83
C VAL A 15 8.16 -9.15 -22.18
N SER A 16 6.92 -8.66 -22.19
CA SER A 16 6.17 -8.41 -23.43
C SER A 16 6.61 -7.15 -24.19
N ALA A 17 7.41 -6.29 -23.58
CA ALA A 17 7.73 -4.95 -24.11
C ALA A 17 9.22 -4.61 -24.12
N GLY A 18 10.07 -5.54 -23.67
CA GLY A 18 11.50 -5.27 -23.54
C GLY A 18 12.30 -5.88 -24.69
N THR A 19 13.34 -5.16 -25.15
CA THR A 19 14.31 -5.63 -26.14
C THR A 19 15.73 -5.38 -25.64
N GLY A 20 16.66 -6.32 -25.86
CA GLY A 20 18.07 -6.15 -25.48
C GLY A 20 18.33 -6.24 -23.97
N GLU A 21 19.08 -5.28 -23.43
CA GLU A 21 19.54 -5.29 -22.02
C GLU A 21 18.44 -4.97 -20.98
N CYS A 22 17.29 -4.45 -21.42
CA CYS A 22 16.11 -4.20 -20.58
C CYS A 22 14.90 -4.96 -21.13
N ASN A 23 15.04 -6.29 -21.21
CA ASN A 23 14.00 -7.14 -21.80
C ASN A 23 12.86 -7.48 -20.81
N ALA A 24 13.00 -7.16 -19.52
CA ALA A 24 12.05 -7.50 -18.48
C ALA A 24 11.72 -6.33 -17.53
N THR A 25 10.43 -6.06 -17.36
CA THR A 25 9.90 -5.12 -16.37
C THR A 25 9.34 -5.86 -15.17
N LEU A 26 9.88 -5.60 -13.98
CA LEU A 26 9.31 -6.07 -12.73
C LEU A 26 8.15 -5.17 -12.34
N VAL A 27 7.01 -5.75 -11.96
CA VAL A 27 5.78 -5.02 -11.60
C VAL A 27 5.22 -5.60 -10.31
N ALA A 28 4.87 -4.74 -9.37
CA ALA A 28 4.16 -5.12 -8.16
C ALA A 28 3.02 -4.15 -7.90
N THR A 29 1.84 -4.67 -7.55
CA THR A 29 0.69 -3.87 -7.16
C THR A 29 -0.16 -4.59 -6.12
N ASP A 30 -0.71 -3.82 -5.18
CA ASP A 30 -1.71 -4.27 -4.21
C ASP A 30 -3.12 -3.74 -4.54
N GLY A 31 -3.30 -3.17 -5.73
CA GLY A 31 -4.54 -2.52 -6.18
C GLY A 31 -4.74 -1.09 -5.65
N ARG A 32 -3.89 -0.58 -4.75
CA ARG A 32 -3.90 0.81 -4.27
C ARG A 32 -2.66 1.60 -4.66
N ARG A 33 -1.61 0.88 -5.04
CA ARG A 33 -0.38 1.44 -5.60
C ARG A 33 0.24 0.45 -6.55
N LEU A 34 1.15 0.95 -7.37
CA LEU A 34 1.92 0.14 -8.29
C LEU A 34 3.36 0.64 -8.31
N CYS A 35 4.31 -0.29 -8.37
CA CYS A 35 5.70 0.00 -8.68
C CYS A 35 6.12 -0.86 -9.86
N CYS A 36 6.76 -0.26 -10.86
CA CYS A 36 7.40 -1.03 -11.91
C CYS A 36 8.82 -0.52 -12.16
N CYS A 37 9.75 -1.44 -12.42
CA CYS A 37 11.14 -1.13 -12.72
C CYS A 37 11.57 -1.95 -13.94
N ASN A 38 12.05 -1.26 -14.97
CA ASN A 38 12.64 -1.88 -16.15
C ASN A 38 14.16 -1.77 -16.08
N SER A 39 14.81 -2.78 -15.48
CA SER A 39 16.26 -2.73 -15.22
C SER A 39 16.95 -4.09 -15.38
N LEU A 40 16.25 -5.11 -15.89
CA LEU A 40 16.79 -6.46 -15.96
C LEU A 40 16.74 -7.00 -17.39
N SER A 41 17.81 -7.73 -17.72
CA SER A 41 17.80 -8.71 -18.80
C SER A 41 17.60 -10.09 -18.17
N LEU A 42 16.46 -10.73 -18.46
CA LEU A 42 16.15 -12.07 -17.99
C LEU A 42 16.00 -13.02 -19.18
N PRO A 43 16.54 -14.25 -19.10
CA PRO A 43 16.41 -15.24 -20.16
C PRO A 43 15.03 -15.93 -20.09
N VAL A 44 13.97 -15.18 -20.40
CA VAL A 44 12.59 -15.65 -20.31
C VAL A 44 11.96 -15.64 -21.71
N ASP A 45 11.86 -16.82 -22.32
CA ASP A 45 11.14 -17.04 -23.57
C ASP A 45 9.66 -17.33 -23.29
N ASP A 46 8.95 -16.38 -22.67
CA ASP A 46 7.52 -16.52 -22.38
C ASP A 46 6.75 -15.22 -22.63
N GLU A 47 5.90 -15.23 -23.65
CA GLU A 47 5.07 -14.08 -24.03
C GLU A 47 4.14 -13.58 -22.91
N HIS A 48 3.82 -14.42 -21.92
CA HIS A 48 2.90 -14.09 -20.83
C HIS A 48 3.58 -13.75 -19.50
N GLY A 49 4.92 -13.69 -19.47
CA GLY A 49 5.67 -13.35 -18.27
C GLY A 49 5.52 -14.36 -17.13
N VAL A 50 6.08 -14.03 -15.96
CA VAL A 50 6.09 -14.91 -14.78
C VAL A 50 5.75 -14.19 -13.50
N MET A 51 4.89 -14.79 -12.67
CA MET A 51 4.53 -14.27 -11.36
C MET A 51 5.35 -14.91 -10.24
N ILE A 52 6.22 -14.14 -9.60
CA ILE A 52 7.07 -14.54 -8.49
C ILE A 52 6.33 -14.27 -7.17
N PRO A 53 5.94 -15.28 -6.38
CA PRO A 53 5.24 -15.02 -5.12
C PRO A 53 6.16 -14.30 -4.13
N VAL A 54 5.61 -13.33 -3.40
CA VAL A 54 6.37 -12.60 -2.37
C VAL A 54 6.53 -13.50 -1.14
N THR A 55 7.75 -13.96 -0.88
CA THR A 55 8.07 -14.76 0.31
C THR A 55 8.92 -13.96 1.29
N LYS A 56 8.92 -14.37 2.57
CA LYS A 56 9.76 -13.73 3.61
C LYS A 56 11.25 -13.72 3.23
N PHE A 57 11.71 -14.74 2.50
CA PHE A 57 13.08 -14.83 2.03
C PHE A 57 13.39 -13.76 0.96
N LEU A 58 12.49 -13.52 0.00
CA LEU A 58 12.69 -12.49 -1.02
C LEU A 58 12.60 -11.06 -0.47
N LEU A 59 11.95 -10.88 0.68
CA LEU A 59 11.92 -9.60 1.40
C LEU A 59 13.12 -9.38 2.33
N TRP A 60 13.99 -10.39 2.48
CA TRP A 60 15.13 -10.31 3.36
C TRP A 60 16.31 -9.66 2.64
N ASN A 61 16.85 -8.59 3.23
CA ASN A 61 17.97 -7.81 2.69
C ASN A 61 19.35 -8.32 3.12
N GLY A 62 19.46 -9.57 3.59
CA GLY A 62 20.72 -10.17 4.06
C GLY A 62 21.52 -10.91 3.01
N LEU A 63 21.11 -10.88 1.74
CA LEU A 63 21.90 -11.41 0.63
C LEU A 63 23.05 -10.43 0.33
N ALA A 64 24.25 -10.77 0.78
CA ALA A 64 25.42 -9.88 0.73
C ALA A 64 26.15 -9.89 -0.63
N GLU A 65 25.95 -10.92 -1.44
CA GLU A 65 26.56 -11.07 -2.77
C GLU A 65 25.57 -10.76 -3.88
N ASP A 66 26.09 -10.51 -5.09
CA ASP A 66 25.29 -10.29 -6.29
C ASP A 66 24.21 -11.37 -6.45
N VAL A 67 22.99 -10.91 -6.71
CA VAL A 67 21.81 -11.76 -6.78
C VAL A 67 21.50 -12.08 -8.23
N MET A 68 21.52 -13.36 -8.58
CA MET A 68 21.07 -13.85 -9.88
C MET A 68 19.62 -14.35 -9.77
N LEU A 69 18.77 -13.90 -10.70
CA LEU A 69 17.40 -14.35 -10.86
C LEU A 69 17.30 -15.22 -12.13
N GLY A 70 16.85 -16.46 -11.96
CA GLY A 70 16.53 -17.37 -13.05
C GLY A 70 15.07 -17.76 -13.01
N VAL A 71 14.47 -17.89 -14.18
CA VAL A 71 13.07 -18.29 -14.34
C VAL A 71 13.02 -19.43 -15.34
N SER A 72 12.25 -20.47 -15.03
CA SER A 72 11.98 -21.56 -15.96
C SER A 72 10.50 -21.91 -15.96
N LYS A 73 9.94 -22.14 -17.14
CA LYS A 73 8.56 -22.61 -17.28
C LYS A 73 8.54 -23.92 -18.03
N THR A 74 7.80 -24.87 -17.50
CA THR A 74 7.60 -26.20 -18.10
C THR A 74 6.11 -26.49 -18.18
N LYS A 75 5.73 -27.59 -18.84
CA LYS A 75 4.33 -28.08 -18.79
C LYS A 75 3.83 -28.33 -17.35
N ALA A 76 4.74 -28.54 -16.40
CA ALA A 76 4.43 -28.75 -14.98
C ALA A 76 4.34 -27.44 -14.16
N GLY A 77 4.41 -26.27 -14.81
CA GLY A 77 4.33 -24.95 -14.20
C GLY A 77 5.65 -24.17 -14.24
N GLY A 78 5.57 -22.91 -13.79
CA GLY A 78 6.71 -22.02 -13.64
C GLY A 78 7.50 -22.25 -12.36
N ARG A 79 8.81 -22.05 -12.41
CA ARG A 79 9.72 -22.03 -11.26
C ARG A 79 10.62 -20.81 -11.36
N VAL A 80 10.92 -20.27 -10.19
CA VAL A 80 11.83 -19.15 -10.00
C VAL A 80 12.99 -19.66 -9.15
N CYS A 81 14.19 -19.20 -9.47
CA CYS A 81 15.41 -19.51 -8.77
C CYS A 81 16.15 -18.21 -8.46
N VAL A 82 16.50 -18.00 -7.21
CA VAL A 82 17.34 -16.88 -6.77
C VAL A 82 18.64 -17.47 -6.23
N ARG A 83 19.77 -16.98 -6.72
CA ARG A 83 21.11 -17.39 -6.26
C ARG A 83 21.89 -16.17 -5.79
N SER A 84 22.61 -16.32 -4.68
CA SER A 84 23.54 -15.31 -4.16
C SER A 84 24.60 -16.07 -3.36
N GLY A 85 25.84 -16.06 -3.86
CA GLY A 85 26.94 -16.88 -3.35
C GLY A 85 26.58 -18.36 -3.20
N PRO A 86 26.70 -18.96 -2.00
CA PRO A 86 26.37 -20.37 -1.76
C PRO A 86 24.87 -20.64 -1.68
N TRP A 87 24.03 -19.60 -1.60
CA TRP A 87 22.59 -19.75 -1.42
C TRP A 87 21.89 -19.98 -2.74
N THR A 88 21.02 -20.98 -2.79
CA THR A 88 20.09 -21.22 -3.89
C THR A 88 18.68 -21.39 -3.34
N TYR A 89 17.81 -20.44 -3.65
CA TYR A 89 16.41 -20.44 -3.26
C TYR A 89 15.53 -20.72 -4.46
N ARG A 90 14.69 -21.75 -4.38
CA ARG A 90 13.79 -22.17 -5.47
C ARG A 90 12.35 -22.16 -5.00
N LEU A 91 11.47 -21.61 -5.83
CA LEU A 91 10.04 -21.53 -5.55
C LEU A 91 9.22 -21.75 -6.82
N LYS A 92 7.99 -22.23 -6.65
CA LYS A 92 7.02 -22.31 -7.75
C LYS A 92 6.51 -20.90 -8.06
N ALA A 93 6.37 -20.59 -9.34
CA ALA A 93 5.67 -19.39 -9.78
C ALA A 93 4.18 -19.52 -9.43
N VAL A 94 3.51 -18.37 -9.32
CA VAL A 94 2.04 -18.34 -9.18
C VAL A 94 1.44 -18.57 -10.56
N ASP A 95 0.45 -19.45 -10.65
CA ASP A 95 -0.35 -19.65 -11.87
C ASP A 95 -1.50 -18.63 -11.92
N GLY A 96 -1.82 -18.17 -13.13
CA GLY A 96 -2.92 -17.23 -13.39
C GLY A 96 -2.53 -16.14 -14.37
N GLN A 97 -3.43 -15.17 -14.53
CA GLN A 97 -3.19 -13.99 -15.37
C GLN A 97 -2.94 -12.78 -14.47
N TYR A 98 -1.83 -12.08 -14.68
CA TYR A 98 -1.61 -10.80 -14.01
C TYR A 98 -2.54 -9.75 -14.63
N PRO A 99 -3.12 -8.82 -13.84
CA PRO A 99 -3.93 -7.74 -14.39
C PRO A 99 -3.17 -6.91 -15.43
N ASN A 100 -3.88 -6.30 -16.37
CA ASN A 100 -3.28 -5.39 -17.34
C ASN A 100 -2.81 -4.09 -16.66
N TRP A 101 -1.63 -4.16 -16.07
CA TRP A 101 -1.06 -3.10 -15.24
C TRP A 101 -0.75 -1.83 -16.02
N ARG A 102 -0.52 -1.93 -17.34
CA ARG A 102 -0.24 -0.77 -18.20
C ARG A 102 -1.42 0.20 -18.25
N GLN A 103 -2.65 -0.30 -18.13
CA GLN A 103 -3.87 0.52 -18.13
C GLN A 103 -3.99 1.42 -16.89
N VAL A 104 -3.31 1.08 -15.78
CA VAL A 104 -3.38 1.86 -14.54
C VAL A 104 -2.21 2.82 -14.38
N VAL A 105 -1.22 2.79 -15.27
CA VAL A 105 -0.11 3.75 -15.28
C VAL A 105 -0.58 4.99 -16.04
N PRO A 106 -0.72 6.14 -15.37
CA PRO A 106 -1.15 7.37 -16.04
C PRO A 106 -0.12 7.81 -17.09
N VAL A 107 -0.61 8.47 -18.14
CA VAL A 107 0.25 9.18 -19.09
C VAL A 107 0.63 10.53 -18.46
N LYS A 108 1.85 11.01 -18.72
CA LYS A 108 2.32 12.32 -18.19
C LYS A 108 1.55 13.51 -18.75
N ASP A 109 0.97 13.34 -19.94
CA ASP A 109 0.21 14.39 -20.59
C ASP A 109 -1.03 14.77 -19.76
N GLY A 110 -1.29 16.07 -19.63
CA GLY A 110 -2.39 16.59 -18.80
C GLY A 110 -2.14 16.62 -17.28
N MET A 111 -0.95 16.24 -16.79
CA MET A 111 -0.61 16.35 -15.36
C MET A 111 -0.23 17.78 -15.00
N ALA A 112 -1.18 18.55 -14.45
CA ALA A 112 -1.03 19.98 -14.15
C ALA A 112 -0.21 20.27 -12.89
N HIS A 113 0.02 19.27 -12.04
CA HIS A 113 0.61 19.43 -10.72
C HIS A 113 1.82 18.53 -10.53
N THR A 114 2.87 19.06 -9.88
CA THR A 114 4.08 18.32 -9.51
C THR A 114 4.47 18.62 -8.07
N LEU A 115 4.68 17.58 -7.27
CA LEU A 115 5.28 17.63 -5.93
C LEU A 115 6.71 17.07 -6.01
N THR A 116 7.69 17.88 -5.67
CA THR A 116 9.10 17.48 -5.61
C THR A 116 9.56 17.49 -4.16
N PHE A 117 9.96 16.33 -3.66
CA PHE A 117 10.48 16.17 -2.30
C PHE A 117 12.01 16.19 -2.30
N THR A 118 12.63 16.84 -1.32
CA THR A 118 14.07 16.70 -1.05
C THR A 118 14.33 15.51 -0.13
N ASP A 119 15.57 15.01 -0.11
CA ASP A 119 15.94 13.92 0.81
C ASP A 119 15.80 14.32 2.28
N ALA A 120 16.11 15.58 2.61
CA ALA A 120 15.98 16.11 3.97
C ALA A 120 14.50 16.14 4.42
N ASP A 121 13.58 16.61 3.58
CA ASP A 121 12.15 16.57 3.90
C ASP A 121 11.61 15.13 3.91
N ALA A 122 12.07 14.26 3.00
CA ALA A 122 11.67 12.84 2.99
C ALA A 122 12.06 12.13 4.29
N GLU A 123 13.26 12.39 4.83
CA GLU A 123 13.70 11.87 6.13
C GLU A 123 12.87 12.45 7.28
N ALA A 124 12.59 13.76 7.25
CA ALA A 124 11.73 14.39 8.24
C ALA A 124 10.30 13.81 8.23
N MET A 125 9.77 13.53 7.03
CA MET A 125 8.45 12.93 6.84
C MET A 125 8.33 11.56 7.49
N ALA A 126 9.40 10.76 7.58
CA ALA A 126 9.40 9.49 8.30
C ALA A 126 9.04 9.66 9.79
N LYS A 127 9.35 10.82 10.38
CA LYS A 127 9.05 11.16 11.78
C LYS A 127 7.72 11.90 11.91
N ILE A 128 7.39 12.77 10.95
CA ILE A 128 6.18 13.62 10.99
C ILE A 128 4.91 12.81 10.67
N LEU A 129 4.93 12.00 9.61
CA LEU A 129 3.74 11.30 9.11
C LEU A 129 3.08 10.39 10.17
N PRO A 130 3.81 9.61 10.98
CA PRO A 130 3.19 8.81 12.04
C PRO A 130 2.53 9.64 13.15
N ALA A 131 3.01 10.86 13.40
CA ALA A 131 2.50 11.74 14.45
C ALA A 131 1.27 12.57 14.04
N LEU A 132 0.97 12.65 12.74
CA LEU A 132 -0.18 13.39 12.22
C LEU A 132 -1.52 12.69 12.55
N PRO A 133 -2.60 13.43 12.84
CA PRO A 133 -3.94 12.84 12.98
C PRO A 133 -4.45 12.28 11.64
N GLY A 134 -5.44 11.36 11.68
CA GLY A 134 -6.13 10.85 10.49
C GLY A 134 -5.86 9.41 10.08
N LYS A 135 -5.44 8.56 11.04
CA LYS A 135 -5.13 7.14 10.85
C LYS A 135 -4.13 6.93 9.70
N GLU A 136 -4.61 6.52 8.54
CA GLU A 136 -3.82 6.19 7.36
C GLU A 136 -3.70 7.38 6.38
N ALA A 137 -4.57 8.37 6.49
CA ALA A 137 -4.68 9.45 5.51
C ALA A 137 -3.70 10.59 5.81
N VAL A 138 -3.06 11.12 4.78
CA VAL A 138 -2.34 12.40 4.83
C VAL A 138 -2.68 13.22 3.59
N GLY A 139 -3.03 14.49 3.80
CA GLY A 139 -3.19 15.46 2.73
C GLY A 139 -1.84 16.04 2.33
N LEU A 140 -1.58 16.10 1.03
CA LEU A 140 -0.50 16.85 0.42
C LEU A 140 -1.15 18.11 -0.19
N GLU A 141 -0.86 19.26 0.39
CA GLU A 141 -1.35 20.56 -0.07
C GLU A 141 -0.23 21.29 -0.80
N GLY A 142 -0.39 21.50 -2.09
CA GLY A 142 0.49 22.30 -2.91
C GLY A 142 -0.07 23.71 -3.08
N GLY A 143 0.75 24.72 -2.81
CA GLY A 143 0.38 26.13 -2.99
C GLY A 143 1.58 27.04 -2.73
N ASP A 144 1.61 28.20 -3.39
CA ASP A 144 2.68 29.21 -3.23
C ASP A 144 4.11 28.66 -3.39
N GLY A 145 4.28 27.67 -4.28
CA GLY A 145 5.56 26.99 -4.52
C GLY A 145 5.98 25.97 -3.45
N GLY A 146 5.25 25.88 -2.33
CA GLY A 146 5.56 24.99 -1.21
C GLY A 146 4.59 23.80 -1.07
N ILE A 147 5.00 22.85 -0.23
CA ILE A 147 4.21 21.67 0.13
C ILE A 147 3.88 21.72 1.62
N THR A 148 2.60 21.55 1.96
CA THR A 148 2.13 21.40 3.34
C THR A 148 1.50 20.03 3.55
N LEU A 149 1.91 19.34 4.61
CA LEU A 149 1.28 18.10 5.05
C LEU A 149 0.07 18.42 5.92
N ARG A 150 -1.08 17.83 5.62
CA ARG A 150 -2.31 17.94 6.43
C ARG A 150 -2.65 16.59 7.06
N GLY A 151 -2.66 16.54 8.38
CA GLY A 151 -3.31 15.48 9.15
C GLY A 151 -4.70 15.95 9.58
N GLN A 152 -5.69 15.06 9.54
CA GLN A 152 -7.06 15.39 9.96
C GLN A 152 -7.76 14.18 10.59
N ASP A 153 -8.30 14.36 11.80
CA ASP A 153 -9.14 13.36 12.48
C ASP A 153 -10.34 14.06 13.12
N GLY A 154 -11.53 13.82 12.57
CA GLY A 154 -12.73 14.59 12.92
C GLY A 154 -12.51 16.11 12.76
N GLY A 155 -12.76 16.86 13.84
CA GLY A 155 -12.54 18.31 13.88
C GLY A 155 -11.10 18.75 14.15
N ARG A 156 -10.17 17.82 14.47
CA ARG A 156 -8.77 18.16 14.72
C ARG A 156 -7.99 18.16 13.41
N GLN A 157 -7.45 19.32 13.05
CA GLN A 157 -6.59 19.49 11.88
C GLN A 157 -5.19 19.95 12.32
N VAL A 158 -4.16 19.36 11.71
CA VAL A 158 -2.75 19.77 11.87
C VAL A 158 -2.16 19.97 10.49
N ARG A 159 -1.51 21.12 10.27
CA ARG A 159 -0.80 21.46 9.03
C ARG A 159 0.68 21.66 9.33
N VAL A 160 1.55 21.01 8.58
CA VAL A 160 3.01 21.07 8.73
C VAL A 160 3.63 21.41 7.39
N PRO A 161 4.13 22.65 7.18
CA PRO A 161 4.84 22.99 5.96
C PRO A 161 6.18 22.25 5.89
N LEU A 162 6.55 21.79 4.70
CA LEU A 162 7.88 21.29 4.41
C LEU A 162 8.81 22.48 4.16
N THR A 163 9.99 22.46 4.78
CA THR A 163 10.88 23.62 4.84
C THR A 163 12.28 23.35 4.31
N ALA A 164 12.62 22.11 3.95
CA ALA A 164 13.94 21.75 3.44
C ALA A 164 14.00 21.77 1.90
N GLY A 165 13.28 22.70 1.27
CA GLY A 165 13.34 22.96 -0.17
C GLY A 165 12.47 22.07 -1.04
N SER A 166 11.59 21.24 -0.47
CA SER A 166 10.54 20.56 -1.25
C SER A 166 9.62 21.59 -1.90
N ALA A 167 9.25 21.35 -3.15
CA ALA A 167 8.62 22.34 -4.01
C ALA A 167 7.35 21.80 -4.67
N TYR A 168 6.43 22.72 -4.90
CA TYR A 168 5.20 22.48 -5.63
C TYR A 168 5.15 23.31 -6.91
N ALA A 169 4.78 22.69 -8.02
CA ALA A 169 4.50 23.37 -9.28
C ALA A 169 3.06 23.05 -9.73
N GLY A 170 2.29 24.08 -10.07
CA GLY A 170 0.90 23.98 -10.52
C GLY A 170 -0.01 25.03 -9.87
N SER A 171 -1.29 25.06 -10.23
CA SER A 171 -2.30 25.82 -9.49
C SER A 171 -2.55 25.17 -8.13
N GLY A 172 -2.94 25.93 -7.10
CA GLY A 172 -3.11 25.37 -5.74
C GLY A 172 -4.02 24.14 -5.73
N CYS A 173 -3.56 23.03 -5.15
CA CYS A 173 -4.27 21.75 -5.13
C CYS A 173 -4.03 20.99 -3.82
N SER A 174 -4.97 20.12 -3.46
CA SER A 174 -4.80 19.18 -2.36
C SER A 174 -5.18 17.77 -2.79
N VAL A 175 -4.34 16.81 -2.46
CA VAL A 175 -4.59 15.38 -2.68
C VAL A 175 -4.36 14.61 -1.39
N VAL A 176 -5.21 13.64 -1.09
CA VAL A 176 -5.05 12.79 0.10
C VAL A 176 -4.55 11.43 -0.32
N VAL A 177 -3.50 10.93 0.33
CA VAL A 177 -2.92 9.61 0.06
C VAL A 177 -2.76 8.82 1.35
N ASN A 178 -2.52 7.51 1.22
CA ASN A 178 -2.11 6.71 2.36
C ASN A 178 -0.67 7.08 2.74
N ARG A 179 -0.47 7.47 4.01
CA ARG A 179 0.83 7.94 4.53
C ARG A 179 1.91 6.87 4.52
N GLN A 180 1.54 5.60 4.76
CA GLN A 180 2.48 4.49 4.74
C GLN A 180 2.94 4.18 3.31
N TYR A 181 2.05 4.29 2.33
CA TYR A 181 2.40 4.10 0.93
C TYR A 181 3.30 5.22 0.41
N LEU A 182 2.99 6.47 0.76
CA LEU A 182 3.86 7.61 0.47
C LEU A 182 5.26 7.42 1.08
N LEU A 183 5.34 7.08 2.37
CA LEU A 183 6.62 6.88 3.03
C LEU A 183 7.44 5.74 2.39
N GLN A 184 6.78 4.64 1.98
CA GLN A 184 7.47 3.56 1.29
C GLN A 184 7.98 3.97 -0.10
N ALA A 185 7.23 4.80 -0.84
CA ALA A 185 7.69 5.36 -2.11
C ALA A 185 8.91 6.29 -1.91
N LEU A 186 8.86 7.16 -0.89
CA LEU A 186 9.98 8.02 -0.53
C LEU A 186 11.20 7.20 -0.09
N ASN A 187 11.03 6.17 0.74
CA ASN A 187 12.14 5.30 1.14
C ASN A 187 12.74 4.52 -0.04
N ALA A 188 11.96 4.25 -1.08
CA ALA A 188 12.43 3.63 -2.32
C ALA A 188 13.12 4.62 -3.29
N GLY A 189 13.21 5.91 -2.93
CA GLY A 189 13.92 6.93 -3.72
C GLY A 189 13.06 7.73 -4.70
N PHE A 190 11.74 7.50 -4.75
CA PHE A 190 10.84 8.31 -5.57
C PHE A 190 10.69 9.71 -4.95
N ARG A 191 10.86 10.77 -5.74
CA ARG A 191 10.87 12.18 -5.25
C ARG A 191 9.94 13.11 -6.01
N ASN A 192 9.61 12.80 -7.26
CA ASN A 192 8.84 13.68 -8.13
C ASN A 192 7.51 13.03 -8.45
N PHE A 193 6.41 13.56 -7.91
CA PHE A 193 5.07 13.03 -8.11
C PHE A 193 4.23 14.00 -8.93
N MET A 194 3.77 13.55 -10.09
CA MET A 194 2.92 14.28 -11.03
C MET A 194 1.47 13.79 -10.92
N PHE A 195 0.50 14.69 -11.00
CA PHE A 195 -0.93 14.35 -10.98
C PHE A 195 -1.78 15.44 -11.65
N ALA A 196 -2.99 15.07 -12.09
CA ALA A 196 -3.89 15.97 -12.79
C ALA A 196 -4.77 16.79 -11.83
N ASP A 197 -5.24 16.18 -10.74
CA ASP A 197 -6.10 16.80 -9.72
C ASP A 197 -6.08 15.99 -8.40
N GLY A 198 -6.85 16.45 -7.40
CA GLY A 198 -6.95 15.82 -6.08
C GLY A 198 -7.57 14.41 -6.03
N HIS A 199 -8.06 13.87 -7.15
CA HIS A 199 -8.69 12.56 -7.25
C HIS A 199 -7.98 11.62 -8.24
N SER A 200 -7.00 12.15 -8.97
CA SER A 200 -6.21 11.42 -9.95
C SER A 200 -5.03 10.68 -9.32
N PRO A 201 -4.59 9.55 -9.89
CA PRO A 201 -3.40 8.85 -9.42
C PRO A 201 -2.15 9.74 -9.51
N LEU A 202 -1.28 9.65 -8.51
CA LEU A 202 0.02 10.31 -8.54
C LEU A 202 1.03 9.38 -9.20
N LEU A 203 1.72 9.87 -10.22
CA LEU A 203 2.78 9.19 -10.94
C LEU A 203 4.14 9.78 -10.58
N SER A 204 5.04 8.95 -10.06
CA SER A 204 6.48 9.21 -10.08
C SER A 204 7.12 8.42 -11.21
N ASP A 205 7.98 9.06 -11.97
CA ASP A 205 8.72 8.45 -13.08
C ASP A 205 10.13 9.02 -13.11
N ASP A 206 11.12 8.16 -12.92
CA ASP A 206 12.53 8.56 -12.89
C ASP A 206 13.12 8.79 -14.30
N GLY A 207 12.37 8.46 -15.35
CA GLY A 207 12.83 8.52 -16.74
C GLY A 207 13.88 7.47 -17.13
N LYS A 208 14.30 6.63 -16.18
CA LYS A 208 15.27 5.53 -16.36
C LYS A 208 14.59 4.16 -16.38
N GLY A 209 13.27 4.11 -16.21
CA GLY A 209 12.46 2.90 -16.29
C GLY A 209 11.80 2.51 -14.97
N ALA A 210 12.02 3.25 -13.88
CA ALA A 210 11.29 3.08 -12.63
C ALA A 210 10.10 4.04 -12.56
N LYS A 211 8.90 3.48 -12.35
CA LYS A 211 7.68 4.24 -12.12
C LYS A 211 6.99 3.78 -10.84
N HIS A 212 6.37 4.72 -10.16
CA HIS A 212 5.55 4.46 -8.98
C HIS A 212 4.22 5.19 -9.12
N VAL A 213 3.12 4.49 -8.85
CA VAL A 213 1.77 5.04 -8.89
C VAL A 213 1.16 4.94 -7.49
N LEU A 214 0.67 6.05 -6.97
CA LEU A 214 -0.09 6.10 -5.72
C LEU A 214 -1.54 6.49 -6.01
N MET A 215 -2.49 5.66 -5.57
CA MET A 215 -3.90 6.02 -5.65
C MET A 215 -4.27 6.97 -4.50
N PRO A 216 -5.01 8.06 -4.78
CA PRO A 216 -5.53 8.92 -3.75
C PRO A 216 -6.60 8.20 -2.91
N LEU A 217 -6.67 8.56 -1.64
CA LEU A 217 -7.75 8.17 -0.76
C LEU A 217 -8.91 9.13 -0.96
N ARG A 218 -10.10 8.57 -1.18
CA ARG A 218 -11.34 9.33 -1.14
C ARG A 218 -11.67 9.60 0.32
N VAL A 219 -11.67 10.85 0.73
CA VAL A 219 -12.18 11.27 2.03
C VAL A 219 -13.60 11.77 1.81
N ASP A 220 -14.57 11.15 2.48
CA ASP A 220 -15.98 11.49 2.35
C ASP A 220 -16.18 12.99 2.64
N GLY A 221 -16.63 13.73 1.62
CA GLY A 221 -16.72 15.20 1.65
C GLY A 221 -16.62 15.85 0.25
N HIS A 222 -16.06 15.15 -0.74
CA HIS A 222 -16.06 15.57 -2.14
C HIS A 222 -16.96 14.65 -2.98
N ALA A 223 -17.81 15.26 -3.80
CA ALA A 223 -18.82 14.57 -4.60
C ALA A 223 -18.19 13.44 -5.42
N LYS A 224 -18.83 12.27 -5.37
CA LYS A 224 -18.50 11.10 -6.17
C LYS A 224 -18.47 11.54 -7.66
N PRO A 225 -17.36 11.35 -8.40
CA PRO A 225 -17.43 11.50 -9.85
C PRO A 225 -18.44 10.48 -10.38
N GLN A 226 -19.52 10.99 -10.97
CA GLN A 226 -20.43 10.21 -11.80
C GLN A 226 -19.58 9.54 -12.89
N PRO A 227 -19.71 8.22 -13.13
CA PRO A 227 -19.10 7.61 -14.30
C PRO A 227 -19.55 8.40 -15.54
N ALA A 228 -18.59 8.88 -16.31
CA ALA A 228 -18.84 9.44 -17.63
C ALA A 228 -19.69 8.42 -18.40
N ALA A 229 -20.84 8.87 -18.89
CA ALA A 229 -21.77 8.05 -19.65
C ALA A 229 -21.00 7.32 -20.75
N ALA A 230 -21.05 5.98 -20.72
CA ALA A 230 -20.73 5.19 -21.88
C ALA A 230 -21.73 5.61 -22.97
N THR A 231 -21.22 6.24 -24.01
CA THR A 231 -22.00 6.62 -25.18
C THR A 231 -22.55 5.35 -25.82
N ASP A 232 -23.87 5.22 -25.80
CA ASP A 232 -24.61 4.22 -26.56
C ASP A 232 -24.24 4.33 -28.04
N ALA A 233 -23.66 3.27 -28.58
CA ALA A 233 -23.54 3.05 -30.02
C ALA A 233 -24.02 1.63 -30.32
N ALA A 234 -25.33 1.44 -30.31
CA ALA A 234 -25.99 0.24 -30.81
C ALA A 234 -27.35 0.57 -31.44
N GLN A 235 -27.33 1.23 -32.59
CA GLN A 235 -28.37 1.20 -33.63
C GLN A 235 -27.62 1.34 -34.97
N ALA A 236 -27.88 0.62 -36.05
CA ALA A 236 -29.06 -0.10 -36.47
C ALA A 236 -28.67 -1.14 -37.54
N GLN A 237 -29.50 -2.18 -37.71
CA GLN A 237 -29.96 -2.58 -39.04
C GLN A 237 -31.19 -3.50 -38.90
N THR A 238 -32.34 -2.92 -39.22
CA THR A 238 -33.61 -3.59 -39.51
C THR A 238 -33.76 -3.74 -41.03
N THR A 239 -34.25 -4.90 -41.47
CA THR A 239 -35.12 -5.13 -42.64
C THR A 239 -35.52 -6.61 -42.59
N ALA A 240 -36.72 -6.95 -42.10
CA ALA A 240 -37.99 -7.05 -42.83
C ALA A 240 -38.04 -8.24 -43.83
N ASN A 241 -38.78 -9.30 -43.48
CA ASN A 241 -39.81 -9.92 -44.34
C ASN A 241 -40.61 -11.03 -43.62
N THR A 242 -41.86 -10.67 -43.30
CA THR A 242 -43.17 -11.30 -43.59
C THR A 242 -43.35 -12.82 -43.80
N ALA A 243 -44.33 -13.36 -43.05
CA ALA A 243 -45.25 -14.49 -43.29
C ALA A 243 -44.64 -15.91 -43.41
N THR A 244 -45.22 -17.00 -42.85
CA THR A 244 -46.65 -17.40 -42.77
C THR A 244 -46.80 -18.57 -41.77
N GLU A 245 -47.97 -18.65 -41.11
CA GLU A 245 -48.75 -19.86 -40.75
C GLU A 245 -48.06 -21.15 -40.24
N ASN A 246 -48.34 -21.63 -39.01
CA ASN A 246 -49.53 -22.43 -38.68
C ASN A 246 -49.50 -23.10 -37.28
N THR A 247 -50.64 -23.00 -36.59
CA THR A 247 -51.35 -23.92 -35.66
C THR A 247 -50.63 -24.96 -34.78
N ASN A 248 -50.66 -24.69 -33.46
CA ASN A 248 -51.07 -25.48 -32.27
C ASN A 248 -50.63 -26.96 -31.97
N PRO A 249 -50.59 -27.33 -30.66
CA PRO A 249 -49.82 -28.44 -30.03
C PRO A 249 -50.68 -29.71 -29.78
N PRO A 250 -50.18 -30.80 -29.14
CA PRO A 250 -50.24 -30.90 -27.65
C PRO A 250 -49.26 -31.88 -26.93
N GLU A 251 -49.29 -31.81 -25.59
CA GLU A 251 -49.15 -32.90 -24.56
C GLU A 251 -47.80 -33.62 -24.37
N ALA A 252 -47.11 -33.45 -23.24
CA ALA A 252 -47.35 -34.04 -21.91
C ALA A 252 -47.26 -35.58 -21.89
N ILE A 253 -46.32 -36.13 -21.09
CA ILE A 253 -46.46 -37.28 -20.16
C ILE A 253 -45.05 -37.57 -19.58
N ALA A 254 -44.91 -37.38 -18.27
CA ALA A 254 -44.08 -38.24 -17.40
C ALA A 254 -45.05 -39.22 -16.71
N PRO A 255 -44.61 -40.42 -16.25
CA PRO A 255 -44.16 -40.49 -14.84
C PRO A 255 -43.22 -41.68 -14.43
N GLN A 256 -42.36 -41.39 -13.43
CA GLN A 256 -42.01 -42.17 -12.20
C GLN A 256 -41.40 -43.62 -12.27
N PRO A 257 -41.01 -44.25 -11.12
CA PRO A 257 -40.04 -43.85 -10.07
C PRO A 257 -39.17 -45.06 -9.58
N GLU A 258 -38.22 -44.88 -8.65
CA GLU A 258 -37.92 -45.94 -7.65
C GLU A 258 -37.14 -45.43 -6.41
N GLN A 259 -37.52 -45.96 -5.24
CA GLN A 259 -37.08 -45.64 -3.87
C GLN A 259 -36.14 -46.71 -3.30
N GLN A 260 -35.40 -46.37 -2.23
CA GLN A 260 -35.05 -47.15 -0.99
C GLN A 260 -33.70 -46.63 -0.43
N GLN A 261 -33.37 -46.57 0.88
CA GLN A 261 -33.95 -46.96 2.17
C GLN A 261 -33.13 -46.31 3.31
N GLU A 262 -33.75 -46.01 4.46
CA GLU A 262 -33.13 -45.56 5.72
C GLU A 262 -32.80 -46.72 6.67
N LYS A 263 -31.87 -46.52 7.65
CA LYS A 263 -31.90 -47.05 9.03
C LYS A 263 -30.73 -46.52 9.93
N PRO A 264 -30.75 -46.64 11.29
CA PRO A 264 -31.00 -45.49 12.17
C PRO A 264 -29.99 -45.27 13.34
N MET A 265 -30.29 -44.22 14.12
CA MET A 265 -29.61 -43.64 15.29
C MET A 265 -29.51 -44.56 16.53
N LYS A 266 -28.45 -44.39 17.35
CA LYS A 266 -28.37 -44.88 18.74
C LYS A 266 -27.97 -43.72 19.67
N GLN A 267 -28.74 -43.53 20.73
CA GLN A 267 -28.60 -42.46 21.72
C GLN A 267 -28.42 -43.10 23.10
N GLU A 268 -27.45 -42.63 23.88
CA GLU A 268 -27.27 -43.02 25.28
C GLU A 268 -26.81 -41.80 26.09
N GLN A 269 -27.13 -41.82 27.38
CA GLN A 269 -27.52 -40.66 28.19
C GLN A 269 -26.49 -40.36 29.29
N SER A 270 -26.41 -39.06 29.65
CA SER A 270 -26.07 -38.46 30.96
C SER A 270 -24.64 -38.47 31.54
N ALA A 271 -24.09 -37.27 31.71
CA ALA A 271 -23.41 -36.79 32.93
C ALA A 271 -23.45 -35.24 32.96
N ALA A 272 -23.90 -34.63 34.06
CA ALA A 272 -23.79 -33.18 34.29
C ALA A 272 -22.43 -32.84 34.90
N PRO A 273 -21.81 -31.73 34.47
CA PRO A 273 -21.29 -30.77 35.46
C PRO A 273 -21.50 -29.30 35.05
N GLN A 274 -21.51 -28.44 36.09
CA GLN A 274 -21.37 -26.97 36.21
C GLN A 274 -21.34 -26.07 34.95
N PRO A 275 -21.84 -24.82 35.03
CA PRO A 275 -21.78 -23.86 33.93
C PRO A 275 -20.32 -23.47 33.64
N GLU A 276 -19.65 -24.24 32.81
CA GLU A 276 -18.36 -23.88 32.23
C GLU A 276 -18.59 -22.73 31.26
N GLN A 277 -17.99 -21.57 31.55
CA GLN A 277 -17.92 -20.48 30.60
C GLN A 277 -17.40 -21.01 29.26
N THR A 278 -18.18 -20.74 28.22
CA THR A 278 -17.88 -21.20 26.86
C THR A 278 -16.47 -20.76 26.46
N ALA A 279 -15.78 -21.56 25.65
CA ALA A 279 -14.42 -21.22 25.19
C ALA A 279 -14.35 -19.82 24.56
N LEU A 280 -15.47 -19.36 23.97
CA LEU A 280 -15.63 -18.02 23.41
C LEU A 280 -15.62 -16.91 24.48
N GLU A 281 -16.32 -17.09 25.61
CA GLU A 281 -16.32 -16.12 26.71
C GLU A 281 -14.93 -15.98 27.34
N ARG A 282 -14.20 -17.09 27.48
CA ARG A 282 -12.81 -17.07 27.97
C ARG A 282 -11.87 -16.34 27.02
N LEU A 283 -12.04 -16.52 25.71
CA LEU A 283 -11.28 -15.78 24.70
C LEU A 283 -11.61 -14.29 24.70
N GLN A 284 -12.88 -13.94 24.90
CA GLN A 284 -13.34 -12.55 24.96
C GLN A 284 -12.81 -11.84 26.22
N ALA A 285 -12.85 -12.50 27.38
CA ALA A 285 -12.24 -11.98 28.61
C ALA A 285 -10.72 -11.82 28.49
N ALA A 286 -10.03 -12.77 27.83
CA ALA A 286 -8.59 -12.67 27.56
C ALA A 286 -8.26 -11.50 26.61
N TYR A 287 -9.10 -11.27 25.60
CA TYR A 287 -8.97 -10.13 24.68
C TYR A 287 -9.15 -8.79 25.40
N ASP A 288 -10.19 -8.65 26.24
CA ASP A 288 -10.44 -7.42 26.99
C ASP A 288 -9.33 -7.13 28.00
N THR A 289 -8.79 -8.19 28.64
CA THR A 289 -7.61 -8.07 29.52
C THR A 289 -6.37 -7.62 28.74
N ALA A 290 -6.13 -8.17 27.55
CA ALA A 290 -5.01 -7.74 26.69
C ALA A 290 -5.17 -6.28 26.25
N LYS A 291 -6.39 -5.87 25.89
CA LYS A 291 -6.72 -4.49 25.50
C LYS A 291 -6.50 -3.51 26.65
N ALA A 292 -6.85 -3.87 27.89
CA ALA A 292 -6.58 -3.06 29.07
C ALA A 292 -5.07 -2.87 29.28
N ARG A 293 -4.27 -3.95 29.22
CA ARG A 293 -2.81 -3.88 29.37
C ARG A 293 -2.13 -3.02 28.32
N VAL A 294 -2.61 -3.03 27.08
CA VAL A 294 -2.08 -2.14 26.03
C VAL A 294 -2.38 -0.67 26.34
N ARG A 295 -3.56 -0.37 26.87
CA ARG A 295 -3.91 1.01 27.29
C ARG A 295 -3.06 1.47 28.47
N ASP A 296 -2.82 0.61 29.45
CA ASP A 296 -1.97 0.91 30.60
C ASP A 296 -0.52 1.14 30.17
N ALA A 297 0.00 0.32 29.25
CA ALA A 297 1.33 0.51 28.66
C ALA A 297 1.44 1.83 27.88
N GLN A 298 0.39 2.21 27.14
CA GLN A 298 0.34 3.50 26.45
C GLN A 298 0.33 4.69 27.42
N SER A 299 -0.38 4.57 28.55
CA SER A 299 -0.36 5.61 29.59
C SER A 299 1.02 5.73 30.22
N ALA A 300 1.66 4.60 30.58
CA ALA A 300 3.00 4.60 31.16
C ALA A 300 4.04 5.20 30.20
N LEU A 301 3.93 4.93 28.89
CA LEU A 301 4.79 5.56 27.87
C LEU A 301 4.57 7.08 27.77
N ALA A 302 3.34 7.54 27.93
CA ALA A 302 3.03 8.97 27.94
C ALA A 302 3.64 9.68 29.18
N ASP A 303 3.60 9.03 30.34
CA ASP A 303 4.21 9.53 31.58
C ASP A 303 5.74 9.60 31.46
N VAL A 304 6.38 8.57 30.90
CA VAL A 304 7.83 8.57 30.62
C VAL A 304 8.18 9.69 29.64
N ALA A 305 7.39 9.89 28.58
CA ALA A 305 7.61 10.98 27.63
C ALA A 305 7.47 12.37 28.28
N ALA A 306 6.57 12.53 29.27
CA ALA A 306 6.46 13.76 30.06
C ALA A 306 7.69 13.97 30.95
N ALA A 307 8.12 12.93 31.67
CA ALA A 307 9.32 12.97 32.51
C ALA A 307 10.60 13.31 31.71
N ILE A 308 10.74 12.79 30.49
CA ILE A 308 11.86 13.14 29.61
C ILE A 308 11.83 14.62 29.22
N ARG A 309 10.66 15.16 28.89
CA ARG A 309 10.54 16.60 28.55
C ARG A 309 10.89 17.50 29.73
N ASP A 310 10.45 17.13 30.93
CA ASP A 310 10.75 17.87 32.14
C ASP A 310 12.26 17.80 32.48
N ALA A 311 12.87 16.62 32.35
CA ALA A 311 14.32 16.44 32.55
C ALA A 311 15.15 17.29 31.56
N VAL A 312 14.78 17.31 30.27
CA VAL A 312 15.45 18.15 29.26
C VAL A 312 15.30 19.64 29.59
N LYS A 313 14.14 20.05 30.10
CA LYS A 313 13.89 21.45 30.50
C LYS A 313 14.73 21.85 31.72
N GLU A 314 14.87 20.96 32.71
CA GLU A 314 15.75 21.20 33.86
C GLU A 314 17.22 21.24 33.47
N GLU A 315 17.68 20.34 32.60
CA GLU A 315 19.06 20.32 32.11
C GLU A 315 19.40 21.62 31.37
N ARG A 316 18.48 22.11 30.53
CA ARG A 316 18.63 23.41 29.87
C ARG A 316 18.73 24.54 30.89
N LYS A 317 17.83 24.60 31.87
CA LYS A 317 17.87 25.65 32.92
C LYS A 317 19.18 25.60 33.71
N ARG A 318 19.65 24.41 34.08
CA ARG A 318 20.93 24.21 34.75
C ARG A 318 22.11 24.67 33.89
N SER A 319 22.07 24.42 32.59
CA SER A 319 23.10 24.88 31.66
C SER A 319 23.16 26.41 31.56
N GLU A 320 22.00 27.07 31.56
CA GLU A 320 21.88 28.53 31.54
C GLU A 320 22.41 29.15 32.86
N GLU A 321 22.10 28.53 34.02
CA GLU A 321 22.64 28.93 35.32
C GLU A 321 24.16 28.77 35.40
N VAL A 322 24.71 27.64 34.92
CA VAL A 322 26.16 27.41 34.86
C VAL A 322 26.85 28.41 33.95
N ALA A 323 26.25 28.74 32.80
CA ALA A 323 26.77 29.75 31.89
C ALA A 323 26.78 31.14 32.53
N ALA A 324 25.73 31.51 33.25
CA ALA A 324 25.63 32.78 33.99
C ALA A 324 26.69 32.88 35.10
N VAL A 325 26.90 31.81 35.88
CA VAL A 325 27.94 31.76 36.92
C VAL A 325 29.34 31.88 36.31
N ARG A 326 29.61 31.18 35.21
CA ARG A 326 30.90 31.27 34.50
C ARG A 326 31.16 32.68 33.97
N ALA A 327 30.15 33.34 33.42
CA ALA A 327 30.24 34.73 32.98
C ALA A 327 30.49 35.71 34.13
N GLY A 328 29.85 35.50 35.29
CA GLY A 328 30.09 36.28 36.51
C GLY A 328 31.51 36.12 37.06
N LEU A 329 32.02 34.89 37.09
CA LEU A 329 33.39 34.60 37.53
C LEU A 329 34.44 35.26 36.61
N ALA A 330 34.23 35.23 35.29
CA ALA A 330 35.10 35.88 34.31
C ALA A 330 35.17 37.40 34.52
N LYS A 331 34.03 38.06 34.83
CA LYS A 331 33.99 39.49 35.16
C LYS A 331 34.78 39.80 36.44
N LEU A 332 34.67 38.97 37.47
CA LEU A 332 35.43 39.16 38.72
C LEU A 332 36.94 38.94 38.53
N GLN A 333 37.34 37.99 37.68
CA GLN A 333 38.75 37.79 37.34
C GLN A 333 39.35 38.97 36.56
N SER A 334 38.56 39.67 35.74
CA SER A 334 39.00 40.88 35.04
C SER A 334 39.15 42.13 35.92
N ILE A 335 38.69 42.10 37.17
CA ILE A 335 38.70 43.23 38.11
C ILE A 335 39.90 43.17 39.09
N LYS A 336 40.67 42.08 39.09
CA LYS A 336 41.93 42.02 39.87
C LYS A 336 43.06 42.74 39.14
N VAL A 337 43.35 43.95 39.61
CA VAL A 337 44.64 44.66 39.51
C VAL A 337 45.68 43.96 40.38
#